data_AF-A0A7W1L620-F1
#
_entry.id   AF-A0A7W1L620-F1
#
_cell.length_a   1.000
_cell.length_b   1.000
_cell.length_c   1.000
_cell.angle_alpha   90.00
_cell.angle_beta   90.00
_cell.angle_gamma   90.00
#
_symmetry.space_group_name_H-M   'P 1'
#
loop_
_entity.id
_entity.type
_entity.pdbx_description
1 polymer ?
#
loop_
_entity_poly.entity_id
_entity_poly.type
_entity_poly.pdbx_seq_one_letter_code
_entity_poly.pdbx_strand_id
1 'polypeptide(L)' 'MRHRHGLRKLNRTSAHRLAMLRNMTNSLFTHEVIKTTLPKAKELRRVAEPLIT' A
#
# COMPACT_ATOMS: atom_id res chain seq x y z
N MET A 1 18.94 -11.52 -11.76
CA MET A 1 17.54 -11.52 -11.27
C MET A 1 17.36 -10.46 -10.19
N ARG A 2 16.12 -10.08 -9.84
CA ARG A 2 15.87 -9.17 -8.71
C ARG A 2 16.01 -9.93 -7.39
N HIS A 3 17.22 -9.97 -6.82
CA HIS A 3 17.47 -10.62 -5.53
C HIS A 3 17.15 -9.68 -4.36
N ARG A 4 16.49 -10.19 -3.32
CA ARG A 4 16.22 -9.50 -2.04
C ARG A 4 15.45 -8.16 -2.13
N HIS A 5 14.67 -7.94 -3.19
CA HIS A 5 13.80 -6.76 -3.26
C HIS A 5 12.46 -7.02 -2.57
N GLY A 6 12.26 -6.42 -1.39
CA GLY A 6 11.02 -6.58 -0.59
C GLY A 6 9.84 -5.71 -1.02
N LEU A 7 9.99 -4.85 -2.03
CA LEU A 7 8.97 -3.88 -2.45
C LEU A 7 8.33 -4.26 -3.79
N ARG A 8 6.99 -4.22 -3.85
CA ARG A 8 6.26 -4.38 -5.13
C ARG A 8 6.21 -3.07 -5.90
N LYS A 9 6.48 -3.12 -7.22
CA LYS A 9 6.40 -1.93 -8.09
C LYS A 9 4.97 -1.53 -8.45
N LEU A 10 4.02 -2.48 -8.44
CA LEU A 10 2.60 -2.26 -8.76
C LEU A 10 2.36 -1.54 -10.10
N ASN A 11 3.28 -1.72 -11.06
CA ASN A 11 3.32 -1.03 -12.35
C ASN A 11 3.15 0.50 -12.25
N ARG A 12 3.72 1.12 -11.20
CA ARG A 12 3.65 2.56 -10.94
C ARG A 12 5.02 3.14 -10.63
N THR A 13 5.20 4.42 -10.94
CA THR A 13 6.35 5.22 -10.51
C THR A 13 6.38 5.31 -8.97
N SER A 14 7.52 5.72 -8.40
CA SER A 14 7.65 5.91 -6.94
C SER A 14 6.64 6.93 -6.40
N ALA A 15 6.51 8.08 -7.05
CA ALA A 15 5.61 9.16 -6.65
C ALA A 15 4.14 8.70 -6.65
N HIS A 16 3.69 8.08 -7.75
CA HIS A 16 2.31 7.58 -7.84
C HIS A 16 2.05 6.48 -6.81
N ARG A 17 2.98 5.55 -6.59
CA ARG A 17 2.81 4.50 -5.57
C ARG A 17 2.69 5.08 -4.17
N LEU A 18 3.46 6.11 -3.82
CA LEU A 18 3.36 6.80 -2.54
C LEU A 18 2.00 7.47 -2.36
N ALA A 19 1.54 8.24 -3.36
CA ALA A 19 0.24 8.89 -3.32
C ALA A 19 -0.92 7.87 -3.22
N MET A 20 -0.85 6.79 -3.99
CA MET A 20 -1.85 5.72 -3.96
C MET A 20 -1.94 5.07 -2.57
N LEU A 21 -0.81 4.72 -1.94
CA LEU A 21 -0.81 4.10 -0.62
C LEU A 21 -1.33 5.05 0.46
N ARG A 22 -1.00 6.35 0.39
CA ARG A 22 -1.55 7.38 1.30
C ARG A 22 -3.07 7.47 1.18
N ASN A 23 -3.58 7.59 -0.05
CA ASN A 23 -5.02 7.68 -0.27
C ASN A 23 -5.76 6.42 0.19
N MET A 24 -5.22 5.23 -0.11
CA MET A 24 -5.80 3.96 0.36
C MET A 24 -5.78 3.85 1.89
N THR A 25 -4.74 4.36 2.55
CA THR A 25 -4.64 4.36 4.02
C THR A 25 -5.72 5.27 4.62
N ASN A 26 -5.89 6.48 4.08
CA ASN A 26 -6.96 7.39 4.51
C ASN A 26 -8.33 6.75 4.32
N SER A 27 -8.61 6.19 3.14
CA SER A 27 -9.89 5.50 2.89
C SER A 27 -10.12 4.32 3.82
N LEU A 28 -9.07 3.57 4.18
CA LEU A 28 -9.18 2.46 5.14
C LEU A 28 -9.58 2.97 6.52
N PHE A 29 -9.00 4.07 7.00
CA PHE A 29 -9.37 4.63 8.29
C PHE A 29 -10.74 5.32 8.29
N THR A 30 -11.15 5.92 7.18
CA THR A 30 -12.47 6.58 7.07
C THR A 30 -13.62 5.58 6.96
N HIS A 31 -13.42 4.47 6.25
CA HIS A 31 -14.51 3.54 5.92
C HIS A 31 -14.37 2.17 6.60
N GLU A 32 -13.31 1.96 7.39
CA GLU A 32 -12.96 0.74 8.13
C GLU A 32 -12.67 -0.50 7.26
N VAL A 33 -13.23 -0.55 6.04
CA VAL A 33 -13.09 -1.63 5.07
C VAL A 33 -13.01 -1.03 3.66
N ILE A 34 -12.06 -1.52 2.86
CA ILE A 34 -11.94 -1.14 1.45
C ILE A 34 -11.75 -2.37 0.55
N LYS A 35 -12.31 -2.33 -0.66
CA LYS A 35 -12.09 -3.36 -1.69
C LYS A 35 -10.87 -3.00 -2.53
N THR A 36 -9.87 -3.88 -2.59
CA THR A 36 -8.68 -3.68 -3.42
C THR A 36 -8.10 -5.01 -3.91
N THR A 37 -7.05 -4.96 -4.73
CA THR A 37 -6.37 -6.16 -5.23
C THR A 37 -5.42 -6.72 -4.18
N LEU A 38 -5.26 -8.04 -4.13
CA LEU A 38 -4.34 -8.74 -3.21
C LEU A 38 -2.93 -8.10 -3.09
N PRO A 39 -2.19 -7.81 -4.19
CA PRO A 39 -0.87 -7.20 -4.07
C PRO A 39 -0.90 -5.79 -3.45
N LYS A 40 -1.94 -4.99 -3.71
CA LYS A 40 -2.09 -3.66 -3.09
C LYS A 40 -2.39 -3.77 -1.60
N ALA A 41 -3.26 -4.70 -1.19
CA ALA A 41 -3.57 -4.94 0.22
C ALA A 41 -2.33 -5.34 1.03
N LYS A 42 -1.51 -6.26 0.48
CA LYS A 42 -0.26 -6.70 1.13
C LYS A 42 0.76 -5.56 1.28
N GLU A 43 0.86 -4.66 0.30
CA GLU A 43 1.72 -3.46 0.44
C GLU A 43 1.13 -2.42 1.39
N LEU A 44 -0.20 -2.23 1.38
CA LEU A 44 -0.89 -1.27 2.25
C LEU A 44 -0.64 -1.58 3.73
N ARG A 45 -0.66 -2.86 4.11
CA ARG A 45 -0.38 -3.30 5.49
C ARG A 45 0.92 -2.71 6.04
N ARG A 46 1.99 -2.67 5.23
CA ARG A 46 3.31 -2.12 5.62
C ARG A 46 3.27 -0.62 5.92
N VAL A 47 2.26 0.09 5.42
CA VAL A 47 2.07 1.54 5.65
C VAL A 47 1.03 1.80 6.73
N ALA A 48 -0.06 1.03 6.77
CA ALA A 48 -1.16 1.25 7.69
C ALA A 48 -0.90 0.70 9.10
N GLU A 49 -0.23 -0.44 9.24
CA GLU A 49 0.04 -1.09 10.55
C GLU A 49 0.89 -0.18 11.47
N PRO A 50 2.00 0.43 11.02
CA PRO A 50 2.80 1.35 11.85
C PRO A 50 2.14 2.71 12.14
N LEU A 51 0.94 2.98 11.62
CA LEU A 51 0.17 4.18 11.99
C LEU A 51 -0.80 3.91 13.14
N ILE A 52 -1.09 2.63 13.40
CA ILE A 52 -1.94 2.19 14.51
C ILE A 52 -1.06 1.85 15.73
N THR A 53 0.10 1.23 15.49
CA THR A 53 1.11 0.89 16.51
C THR A 53 2.27 1.86 16.51
#